data_AF-A0A0G0IQ13-F1
#
_entry.id   AF-A0A0G0IQ13-F1
#
_cell.length_a   1.000
_cell.length_b   1.000
_cell.length_c   1.000
_cell.angle_alpha   90.00
_cell.angle_beta   90.00
_cell.angle_gamma   90.00
#
_symmetry.space_group_name_H-M   'P 1'
#
loop_
_entity.id
_entity.type
_entity.pdbx_description
1 polymer ?
#
loop_
_entity_poly.entity_id
_entity_poly.type
_entity_poly.pdbx_seq_one_letter_code
_entity_poly.pdbx_strand_id
1 'polypeptide(L)'
;RQLSSEIKKVSLPKDWAVELNRLALQDHGKSAQSLTACVKEKQEKISSISVRLERLLDGYLEQDIERETYLEKKAKFMGEKKSLEEKIIHFEQKRTGWIEPMRDWIKEAENLPKIARENNLFAKKVIAKKVFGSNLRLAARKVVLGELKNGDNSPQTPWAAVAAAREKINKISESLVLVPPPGIGPGLPG
;
A
#
# COMPACT_ATOMS: atom_id res chain seq x y z
N ARG A 1 -16.79 -17.99 -13.42
CA ARG A 1 -17.32 -18.59 -12.16
C ARG A 1 -16.30 -18.53 -11.02
N GLN A 2 -15.05 -19.00 -11.21
CA GLN A 2 -14.01 -18.96 -10.17
C GLN A 2 -13.74 -17.54 -9.63
N LEU A 3 -13.58 -16.54 -10.52
CA LEU A 3 -13.34 -15.16 -10.11
C LEU A 3 -14.48 -14.57 -9.25
N SER A 4 -15.74 -14.93 -9.56
CA SER A 4 -16.90 -14.50 -8.78
C SER A 4 -16.91 -15.07 -7.38
N SER A 5 -16.33 -16.27 -7.17
CA SER A 5 -16.17 -16.86 -5.84
C SER A 5 -15.15 -16.07 -5.02
N GLU A 6 -13.99 -15.76 -5.61
CA GLU A 6 -12.95 -14.99 -4.91
C GLU A 6 -13.41 -13.57 -4.58
N ILE A 7 -14.13 -12.89 -5.48
CA ILE A 7 -14.69 -11.55 -5.21
C ILE A 7 -15.72 -11.59 -4.06
N LYS A 8 -16.51 -12.66 -3.93
CA LYS A 8 -17.48 -12.79 -2.82
C LYS A 8 -16.80 -12.99 -1.47
N LYS A 9 -15.62 -13.63 -1.41
CA LYS A 9 -14.89 -13.83 -0.14
C LYS A 9 -14.42 -12.51 0.47
N VAL A 10 -14.09 -11.54 -0.39
CA VAL A 10 -13.59 -10.21 0.01
C VAL A 10 -14.69 -9.15 0.06
N SER A 11 -15.96 -9.56 -0.11
CA SER A 11 -17.07 -8.62 -0.10
C SER A 11 -17.49 -8.25 1.32
N LEU A 12 -17.84 -6.97 1.51
CA LEU A 12 -18.27 -6.45 2.79
C LEU A 12 -19.78 -6.69 2.98
N PRO A 13 -20.22 -7.31 4.09
CA PRO A 13 -21.65 -7.40 4.41
C PRO A 13 -22.26 -6.02 4.66
N LYS A 14 -23.54 -5.85 4.35
CA LYS A 14 -24.23 -4.56 4.45
C LYS A 14 -24.27 -4.02 5.88
N ASP A 15 -24.48 -4.88 6.87
CA ASP A 15 -24.53 -4.48 8.29
C ASP A 15 -23.19 -3.92 8.76
N TRP A 16 -22.09 -4.50 8.28
CA TRP A 16 -20.74 -4.01 8.55
C TRP A 16 -20.44 -2.70 7.81
N ALA A 17 -20.97 -2.50 6.60
CA ALA A 17 -20.83 -1.24 5.87
C ALA A 17 -21.49 -0.07 6.63
N VAL A 18 -22.66 -0.30 7.24
CA VAL A 18 -23.34 0.70 8.08
C VAL A 18 -22.51 0.99 9.33
N GLU A 19 -22.05 -0.06 10.02
CA GLU A 19 -21.28 0.09 11.26
C GLU A 19 -19.92 0.78 11.03
N LEU A 20 -19.20 0.44 9.96
CA LEU A 20 -17.94 1.10 9.62
C LEU A 20 -18.11 2.58 9.28
N ASN A 21 -19.20 2.95 8.59
CA ASN A 21 -19.52 4.36 8.37
C ASN A 21 -19.84 5.08 9.69
N ARG A 22 -20.57 4.43 10.60
CA ARG A 22 -20.88 4.97 11.92
C ARG A 22 -19.61 5.21 12.73
N LEU A 23 -18.70 4.23 12.76
CA LEU A 23 -17.40 4.33 13.43
C LEU A 23 -16.53 5.43 12.82
N ALA A 24 -16.46 5.53 11.49
CA ALA A 24 -15.71 6.57 10.80
C ALA A 24 -16.17 7.99 11.18
N LEU A 25 -17.49 8.21 11.25
CA LEU A 25 -18.05 9.50 11.69
C LEU A 25 -17.76 9.78 13.17
N GLN A 26 -17.83 8.76 14.02
CA GLN A 26 -17.52 8.87 15.44
C GLN A 26 -16.05 9.24 15.67
N ASP A 27 -15.13 8.58 14.96
CA ASP A 27 -13.69 8.84 15.06
C ASP A 27 -13.31 10.20 14.47
N HIS A 28 -14.01 10.65 13.43
CA HIS A 28 -13.90 12.02 12.93
C HIS A 28 -14.26 13.04 14.01
N GLY A 29 -15.39 12.83 14.71
CA GLY A 29 -15.85 13.69 15.80
C GLY A 29 -14.88 13.71 17.00
N LYS A 30 -14.39 12.53 17.43
CA LYS A 30 -13.43 12.42 18.54
C LYS A 30 -12.07 13.06 18.19
N SER A 31 -11.60 12.84 16.97
CA SER A 31 -10.34 13.42 16.49
C SER A 31 -10.39 14.94 16.45
N ALA A 32 -11.56 15.54 16.18
CA ALA A 32 -11.71 17.00 16.18
C ALA A 32 -11.33 17.61 17.53
N GLN A 33 -11.75 17.01 18.65
CA GLN A 33 -11.55 17.60 19.98
C GLN A 33 -10.07 17.66 20.40
N SER A 34 -9.31 16.59 20.17
CA SER A 34 -7.87 16.56 20.48
C SER A 34 -7.06 17.48 19.55
N LEU A 35 -7.48 17.60 18.29
CA LEU A 35 -6.79 18.45 17.32
C LEU A 35 -7.08 19.93 17.53
N THR A 36 -8.28 20.29 17.96
CA THR A 36 -8.63 21.69 18.28
C THR A 36 -7.71 22.26 19.34
N ALA A 37 -7.39 21.48 20.38
CA ALA A 37 -6.43 21.90 21.41
C ALA A 37 -5.03 22.13 20.82
N CYS A 38 -4.54 21.21 19.98
CA CYS A 38 -3.23 21.31 19.31
C CYS A 38 -3.16 22.48 18.32
N VAL A 39 -4.23 22.73 17.55
CA VAL A 39 -4.34 23.87 16.64
C VAL A 39 -4.33 25.17 17.43
N LYS A 40 -5.10 25.24 18.53
CA LYS A 40 -5.14 26.41 19.40
C LYS A 40 -3.77 26.74 19.99
N GLU A 41 -3.04 25.74 20.49
CA GLU A 41 -1.67 25.90 20.99
C GLU A 41 -0.73 26.48 19.91
N LYS A 42 -0.85 26.01 18.66
CA LYS A 42 -0.05 26.54 17.54
C LYS A 42 -0.46 27.94 17.15
N GLN A 43 -1.75 28.26 17.21
CA GLN A 43 -2.27 29.60 16.96
C GLN A 43 -1.75 30.60 18.01
N GLU A 44 -1.73 30.21 19.28
CA GLU A 44 -1.16 31.02 20.36
C GLU A 44 0.34 31.26 20.13
N LYS A 45 1.09 30.24 19.69
CA LYS A 45 2.50 30.40 19.30
C LYS A 45 2.67 31.37 18.12
N ILE A 46 1.83 31.27 17.09
CA ILE A 46 1.83 32.22 15.96
C ILE A 46 1.58 33.65 16.45
N SER A 47 0.59 33.86 17.32
CA SER A 47 0.32 35.17 17.92
C SER A 47 1.51 35.69 18.71
N SER A 48 2.17 34.83 19.50
CA SER A 48 3.39 35.21 20.23
C SER A 48 4.54 35.61 19.30
N ILE A 49 4.68 34.95 18.14
CA ILE A 49 5.68 35.29 17.12
C ILE A 49 5.34 36.62 16.45
N SER A 50 4.06 36.88 16.15
CA SER A 50 3.61 38.18 15.61
C SER A 50 3.96 39.33 16.56
N VAL A 51 3.69 39.19 17.86
CA VAL A 51 4.07 40.20 18.87
C VAL A 51 5.60 40.39 18.94
N ARG A 52 6.38 39.31 18.82
CA ARG A 52 7.85 39.40 18.77
C ARG A 52 8.36 40.08 17.50
N LEU A 53 7.68 39.89 16.37
CA LEU A 53 7.98 40.56 15.10
C LEU A 53 7.67 42.06 15.18
N GLU A 54 6.56 42.45 15.80
CA GLU A 54 6.20 43.85 16.06
C GLU A 54 7.25 44.52 16.95
N ARG A 55 7.59 43.92 18.10
CA ARG A 55 8.65 44.44 18.99
C ARG A 55 10.03 44.53 18.32
N LEU A 56 10.35 43.58 17.44
CA LEU A 56 11.59 43.60 16.67
C LEU A 56 11.61 44.76 15.67
N LEU A 57 10.45 45.11 15.10
CA LEU A 57 10.31 46.28 14.24
C LEU A 57 10.46 47.56 15.06
N ASP A 58 9.78 47.67 16.20
CA ASP A 58 9.86 48.85 17.07
C ASP A 58 11.30 49.11 17.53
N GLY A 59 12.02 48.08 18.02
CA GLY A 59 13.44 48.22 18.41
C GLY A 59 14.38 48.57 17.25
N TYR A 60 14.04 48.22 16.01
CA TYR A 60 14.80 48.68 14.84
C TYR A 60 14.53 50.17 14.53
N LEU A 61 13.29 50.63 14.71
CA LEU A 61 12.90 52.03 14.49
C LEU A 61 13.54 52.97 15.52
N GLU A 62 13.67 52.54 16.77
CA GLU A 62 14.37 53.26 17.84
C GLU A 62 15.91 53.24 17.71
N GLN A 63 16.45 52.62 16.64
CA GLN A 63 17.88 52.42 16.39
C GLN A 63 18.65 51.56 17.41
N ASP A 64 17.94 50.82 18.27
CA ASP A 64 18.55 49.88 19.24
C ASP A 64 19.12 48.61 18.58
N ILE A 65 18.79 48.36 17.31
CA ILE A 65 19.14 47.14 16.58
C ILE A 65 19.76 47.47 15.22
N GLU A 66 20.91 46.86 14.93
CA GLU A 66 21.53 46.93 13.61
C GLU A 66 20.72 46.21 12.53
N ARG A 67 20.75 46.74 11.30
CA ARG A 67 19.98 46.20 10.16
C ARG A 67 20.24 44.71 9.91
N GLU A 68 21.49 44.27 10.00
CA GLU A 68 21.85 42.87 9.72
C GLU A 68 21.20 41.92 10.74
N THR A 69 21.32 42.25 12.02
CA THR A 69 20.69 41.53 13.13
C THR A 69 19.16 41.50 13.00
N TYR A 70 18.55 42.61 12.57
CA TYR A 70 17.11 42.66 12.30
C TYR A 70 16.69 41.68 11.20
N LEU A 71 17.40 41.68 10.06
CA LEU A 71 17.07 40.81 8.92
C LEU A 71 17.18 39.33 9.27
N GLU A 72 18.23 38.94 10.00
CA GLU A 72 18.42 37.56 10.45
C GLU A 72 17.28 37.10 11.38
N LYS A 73 16.97 37.90 12.40
CA LYS A 73 15.89 37.58 13.36
C LYS A 73 14.52 37.56 12.69
N LYS A 74 14.25 38.49 11.78
CA LYS A 74 13.01 38.52 11.00
C LYS A 74 12.86 37.27 10.14
N ALA A 75 13.91 36.86 9.43
CA ALA A 75 13.87 35.66 8.60
C ALA A 75 13.58 34.40 9.44
N LYS A 76 14.23 34.29 10.61
CA LYS A 76 13.97 33.19 11.56
C LYS A 76 12.52 33.16 12.03
N PHE A 77 11.99 34.28 12.52
CA PHE A 77 10.61 34.34 13.02
C PHE A 77 9.56 34.12 11.92
N MET A 78 9.80 34.65 10.72
CA MET A 78 8.93 34.39 9.56
C MET A 78 8.95 32.92 9.15
N GLY A 79 10.12 32.25 9.19
CA GLY A 79 10.24 30.82 8.93
C GLY A 79 9.51 29.97 9.98
N GLU A 80 9.66 30.31 11.27
CA GLU A 80 8.95 29.65 12.37
C GLU A 80 7.44 29.80 12.24
N LYS A 81 6.95 31.01 11.95
CA LYS A 81 5.53 31.30 11.71
C LYS A 81 4.98 30.44 10.57
N LYS A 82 5.66 30.46 9.40
CA LYS A 82 5.24 29.70 8.23
C LYS A 82 5.22 28.19 8.50
N SER A 83 6.22 27.67 9.20
CA SER A 83 6.27 26.26 9.59
C SER A 83 5.09 25.86 10.49
N LEU A 84 4.65 26.74 11.40
CA LEU A 84 3.48 26.48 12.24
C LEU A 84 2.18 26.51 11.44
N GLU A 85 2.03 27.46 10.51
CA GLU A 85 0.87 27.55 9.60
C GLU A 85 0.75 26.29 8.72
N GLU A 86 1.86 25.85 8.11
CA GLU A 86 1.91 24.62 7.32
C GLU A 86 1.52 23.38 8.14
N LYS A 87 1.98 23.31 9.40
CA LYS A 87 1.60 22.22 10.31
C LYS A 87 0.10 22.22 10.59
N ILE A 88 -0.52 23.38 10.81
CA ILE A 88 -1.97 23.49 11.03
C ILE A 88 -2.73 22.97 9.80
N ILE A 89 -2.38 23.45 8.61
CA ILE A 89 -3.00 23.03 7.35
C ILE A 89 -2.85 21.50 7.16
N HIS A 90 -1.66 20.96 7.40
CA HIS A 90 -1.39 19.53 7.29
C HIS A 90 -2.25 18.69 8.25
N PHE A 91 -2.44 19.17 9.49
CA PHE A 91 -3.30 18.48 10.45
C PHE A 91 -4.77 18.51 10.03
N GLU A 92 -5.26 19.63 9.50
CA GLU A 92 -6.63 19.73 9.00
C GLU A 92 -6.87 18.81 7.81
N GLN A 93 -5.94 18.78 6.85
CA GLN A 93 -6.00 17.88 5.69
C GLN A 93 -5.95 16.42 6.11
N LYS A 94 -5.07 16.04 7.04
CA LYS A 94 -5.01 14.68 7.58
C LYS A 94 -6.28 14.28 8.33
N ARG A 95 -6.99 15.22 8.96
CA ARG A 95 -8.23 14.95 9.71
C ARG A 95 -9.39 14.60 8.79
N THR A 96 -9.58 15.34 7.70
CA THR A 96 -10.74 15.19 6.80
C THR A 96 -10.43 14.34 5.58
N GLY A 97 -9.16 14.30 5.15
CA GLY A 97 -8.75 13.72 3.88
C GLY A 97 -8.92 12.20 3.75
N TRP A 98 -9.07 11.46 4.86
CA TRP A 98 -9.28 10.00 4.83
C TRP A 98 -10.76 9.59 4.88
N ILE A 99 -11.67 10.48 5.31
CA ILE A 99 -13.09 10.15 5.48
C ILE A 99 -13.74 9.85 4.14
N GLU A 100 -13.54 10.71 3.14
CA GLU A 100 -14.14 10.49 1.82
C GLU A 100 -13.57 9.24 1.12
N PRO A 101 -12.23 9.02 1.08
CA PRO A 101 -11.68 7.76 0.61
C PRO A 101 -12.21 6.52 1.34
N MET A 102 -12.40 6.60 2.65
CA MET A 102 -12.97 5.48 3.42
C MET A 102 -14.42 5.21 3.02
N ARG A 103 -15.25 6.25 2.88
CA ARG A 103 -16.64 6.11 2.43
C ARG A 103 -16.72 5.49 1.04
N ASP A 104 -15.87 5.91 0.12
CA ASP A 104 -15.84 5.36 -1.23
C ASP A 104 -15.36 3.91 -1.25
N TRP A 105 -14.37 3.57 -0.42
CA TRP A 105 -13.95 2.19 -0.24
C TRP A 105 -15.08 1.31 0.30
N ILE A 106 -15.84 1.78 1.31
CA ILE A 106 -16.98 1.05 1.87
C ILE A 106 -18.07 0.83 0.81
N LYS A 107 -18.44 1.87 0.04
CA LYS A 107 -19.41 1.75 -1.05
C LYS A 107 -18.98 0.73 -2.10
N GLU A 108 -17.70 0.74 -2.47
CA GLU A 108 -17.17 -0.19 -3.45
C GLU A 108 -17.19 -1.63 -2.91
N ALA A 109 -16.78 -1.82 -1.65
CA ALA A 109 -16.79 -3.12 -0.97
C ALA A 109 -18.20 -3.70 -0.81
N GLU A 110 -19.21 -2.86 -0.51
CA GLU A 110 -20.62 -3.24 -0.43
C GLU A 110 -21.19 -3.64 -1.80
N ASN A 111 -20.68 -3.08 -2.89
CA ASN A 111 -21.14 -3.39 -4.25
C ASN A 111 -20.50 -4.65 -4.86
N LEU A 112 -19.42 -5.18 -4.27
CA LEU A 112 -18.75 -6.40 -4.73
C LEU A 112 -19.67 -7.63 -4.90
N PRO A 113 -20.60 -7.94 -3.98
CA PRO A 113 -21.52 -9.07 -4.14
C PRO A 113 -22.43 -8.93 -5.37
N LYS A 114 -22.85 -7.71 -5.71
CA LYS A 114 -23.70 -7.43 -6.88
C LYS A 114 -22.92 -7.70 -8.16
N ILE A 115 -21.72 -7.12 -8.27
CA ILE A 115 -20.80 -7.31 -9.41
C ILE A 115 -20.41 -8.79 -9.56
N ALA A 116 -20.22 -9.52 -8.46
CA ALA A 116 -19.93 -10.94 -8.51
C ALA A 116 -21.09 -11.77 -9.11
N ARG A 117 -22.34 -11.38 -8.86
CA ARG A 117 -23.56 -12.06 -9.36
C ARG A 117 -23.88 -11.71 -10.80
N GLU A 118 -23.65 -10.47 -11.22
CA GLU A 118 -23.93 -9.99 -12.58
C GLU A 118 -23.13 -10.73 -13.66
N ASN A 119 -23.67 -10.81 -14.87
CA ASN A 119 -23.00 -11.47 -16.01
C ASN A 119 -21.95 -10.58 -16.72
N ASN A 120 -21.69 -9.37 -16.21
CA ASN A 120 -20.72 -8.45 -16.81
C ASN A 120 -19.27 -8.88 -16.52
N LEU A 121 -18.61 -9.42 -17.54
CA LEU A 121 -17.22 -9.89 -17.45
C LEU A 121 -16.22 -8.73 -17.33
N PHE A 122 -16.49 -7.58 -17.94
CA PHE A 122 -15.62 -6.41 -17.87
C PHE A 122 -15.60 -5.82 -16.46
N ALA A 123 -16.77 -5.64 -15.84
CA ALA A 123 -16.86 -5.14 -14.45
C ALA A 123 -16.10 -6.06 -13.47
N LYS A 124 -16.24 -7.38 -13.63
CA LYS A 124 -15.49 -8.37 -12.83
C LYS A 124 -13.98 -8.25 -13.02
N LYS A 125 -13.52 -8.03 -14.24
CA LYS A 125 -12.08 -7.84 -14.54
C LYS A 125 -11.53 -6.57 -13.88
N VAL A 126 -12.24 -5.46 -14.00
CA VAL A 126 -11.83 -4.17 -13.42
C VAL A 126 -11.72 -4.27 -11.89
N ILE A 127 -12.76 -4.80 -11.24
CA ILE A 127 -12.77 -5.00 -9.79
C ILE A 127 -11.70 -6.00 -9.35
N ALA A 128 -11.52 -7.11 -10.06
CA ALA A 128 -10.48 -8.08 -9.71
C ALA A 128 -9.07 -7.47 -9.75
N LYS A 129 -8.78 -6.65 -10.78
CA LYS A 129 -7.52 -5.91 -10.85
C LYS A 129 -7.37 -4.92 -9.70
N LYS A 130 -8.45 -4.24 -9.31
CA LYS A 130 -8.42 -3.25 -8.22
C LYS A 130 -8.24 -3.88 -6.84
N VAL A 131 -8.98 -4.96 -6.54
CA VAL A 131 -9.00 -5.60 -5.22
C VAL A 131 -7.78 -6.50 -5.01
N PHE A 132 -7.42 -7.30 -6.02
CA PHE A 132 -6.37 -8.30 -5.88
C PHE A 132 -5.03 -7.87 -6.50
N GLY A 133 -5.02 -6.87 -7.40
CA GLY A 133 -3.80 -6.44 -8.07
C GLY A 133 -3.08 -7.58 -8.77
N SER A 134 -1.78 -7.72 -8.51
CA SER A 134 -0.92 -8.79 -9.04
C SER A 134 -0.96 -10.09 -8.21
N ASN A 135 -1.81 -10.17 -7.19
CA ASN A 135 -1.84 -11.32 -6.28
C ASN A 135 -2.62 -12.53 -6.83
N LEU A 136 -3.37 -12.36 -7.93
CA LEU A 136 -4.06 -13.46 -8.60
C LEU A 136 -3.10 -14.25 -9.48
N ARG A 137 -3.00 -15.56 -9.23
CA ARG A 137 -2.20 -16.49 -10.04
C ARG A 137 -3.08 -17.59 -10.62
N LEU A 138 -2.68 -18.12 -11.77
CA LEU A 138 -3.32 -19.29 -12.39
C LEU A 138 -2.47 -20.53 -12.11
N ALA A 139 -3.10 -21.55 -11.54
CA ALA A 139 -2.49 -22.82 -11.19
C ALA A 139 -3.47 -23.95 -11.45
N ALA A 140 -3.04 -25.00 -12.16
CA ALA A 140 -3.88 -26.17 -12.46
C ALA A 140 -5.31 -25.81 -12.95
N ARG A 141 -5.43 -24.81 -13.83
CA ARG A 141 -6.70 -24.27 -14.35
C ARG A 141 -7.65 -23.66 -13.29
N LYS A 142 -7.11 -23.24 -12.13
CA LYS A 142 -7.81 -22.54 -11.06
C LYS A 142 -7.14 -21.19 -10.76
N VAL A 143 -7.93 -20.22 -10.33
CA VAL A 143 -7.44 -18.93 -9.81
C VAL A 143 -7.09 -19.11 -8.33
N VAL A 144 -5.87 -18.75 -7.94
CA VAL A 144 -5.35 -18.83 -6.57
C VAL A 144 -4.87 -17.45 -6.12
N LEU A 145 -5.11 -17.10 -4.86
CA LEU A 145 -4.64 -15.86 -4.23
C LEU A 145 -3.36 -16.14 -3.42
N GLY A 146 -2.25 -15.49 -3.75
CA GLY A 146 -1.00 -15.58 -2.97
C GLY A 146 -0.01 -16.68 -3.40
N GLU A 147 1.01 -16.90 -2.56
CA GLU A 147 2.11 -17.83 -2.83
C GLU A 147 1.61 -19.25 -3.11
N LEU A 148 2.10 -19.83 -4.19
CA LEU A 148 1.87 -21.24 -4.49
C LEU A 148 2.65 -21.99 -3.41
N LYS A 149 1.95 -22.57 -2.42
CA LYS A 149 2.59 -23.54 -1.54
C LYS A 149 3.18 -24.61 -2.45
N ASN A 150 4.50 -24.72 -2.44
CA ASN A 150 5.25 -25.76 -3.13
C ASN A 150 4.65 -27.10 -2.68
N GLY A 151 3.90 -27.76 -3.56
CA GLY A 151 3.10 -28.94 -3.19
C GLY A 151 2.14 -29.31 -4.31
N ASP A 152 1.04 -28.57 -4.46
CA ASP A 152 -0.10 -29.10 -5.25
C ASP A 152 -0.47 -28.28 -6.49
N ASN A 153 0.07 -27.07 -6.67
CA ASN A 153 -0.42 -26.13 -7.67
C ASN A 153 0.67 -25.27 -8.33
N SER A 154 1.96 -25.57 -8.15
CA SER A 154 2.98 -24.90 -8.97
C SER A 154 2.77 -25.27 -10.44
N PRO A 155 2.85 -24.32 -11.39
CA PRO A 155 2.95 -24.69 -12.79
C PRO A 155 4.20 -25.57 -12.91
N GLN A 156 4.02 -26.86 -13.20
CA GLN A 156 5.14 -27.76 -13.47
C GLN A 156 5.97 -27.10 -14.57
N THR A 157 7.24 -26.83 -14.26
CA THR A 157 8.16 -26.33 -15.27
C THR A 157 8.19 -27.34 -16.42
N PRO A 158 8.36 -26.91 -17.68
CA PRO A 158 8.33 -27.84 -18.82
C PRO A 158 9.29 -29.04 -18.67
N TRP A 159 10.37 -28.86 -17.92
CA TRP A 159 11.37 -29.88 -17.60
C TRP A 159 11.11 -30.65 -16.30
N ALA A 160 10.02 -30.41 -15.57
CA ALA A 160 9.67 -31.17 -14.36
C ALA A 160 9.45 -32.66 -14.67
N ALA A 161 8.81 -32.97 -15.81
CA ALA A 161 8.67 -34.34 -16.30
C ALA A 161 10.03 -34.97 -16.65
N VAL A 162 10.96 -34.18 -17.19
CA VAL A 162 12.33 -34.62 -17.51
C VAL A 162 13.13 -34.90 -16.24
N ALA A 163 13.01 -34.05 -15.22
CA ALA A 163 13.66 -34.26 -13.92
C ALA A 163 13.12 -35.50 -13.22
N ALA A 164 11.80 -35.68 -13.18
CA ALA A 164 11.17 -36.89 -12.63
C ALA A 164 11.53 -38.16 -13.42
N ALA A 165 11.66 -38.06 -14.74
CA ALA A 165 12.16 -39.16 -15.57
C ALA A 165 13.62 -39.49 -15.23
N ARG A 166 14.48 -38.49 -15.07
CA ARG A 166 15.89 -38.66 -14.67
C ARG A 166 16.05 -39.27 -13.28
N GLU A 167 15.20 -38.95 -12.30
CA GLU A 167 15.23 -39.60 -10.98
C GLU A 167 14.82 -41.08 -11.01
N LYS A 168 14.05 -41.47 -12.04
CA LYS A 168 13.63 -42.86 -12.28
C LYS A 168 14.62 -43.65 -13.14
N ILE A 169 15.57 -42.98 -13.79
CA ILE A 169 16.70 -43.65 -14.46
C ILE A 169 17.43 -44.49 -13.40
N ASN A 170 17.72 -45.75 -13.73
CA ASN A 170 18.31 -46.78 -12.86
C ASN A 170 17.41 -47.36 -11.76
N LYS A 171 16.16 -46.90 -11.61
CA LYS A 171 15.17 -47.49 -10.66
C LYS A 171 14.10 -48.34 -11.35
N ILE A 172 13.99 -48.24 -12.67
CA ILE A 172 13.09 -49.03 -13.49
C ILE A 172 13.92 -50.13 -14.13
N SER A 173 13.50 -51.40 -13.95
CA SER A 173 14.23 -52.58 -14.44
C SER A 173 14.40 -52.62 -15.97
N GLU A 174 13.68 -51.78 -16.72
CA GLU A 174 13.63 -51.76 -18.19
C GLU A 174 14.19 -50.45 -18.80
N SER A 175 14.89 -49.60 -18.05
CA SER A 175 15.44 -48.38 -18.64
C SER A 175 16.65 -48.68 -19.54
N LEU A 176 16.48 -48.51 -20.86
CA LEU A 176 17.56 -48.57 -21.86
C LEU A 176 18.45 -47.32 -21.77
N VAL A 177 19.44 -47.34 -20.88
CA VAL A 177 20.50 -46.33 -20.86
C VAL A 177 21.58 -46.75 -21.85
N LEU A 178 21.58 -46.16 -23.04
CA LEU A 178 22.64 -46.38 -24.03
C LEU A 178 23.94 -45.74 -23.56
N VAL A 179 24.89 -46.56 -23.13
CA VAL A 179 26.28 -46.16 -22.83
C VAL A 179 27.03 -46.04 -24.16
N PRO A 180 27.78 -44.95 -24.43
CA PRO A 180 28.59 -44.85 -25.63
C PRO A 180 29.66 -45.96 -25.64
N PRO A 181 29.87 -46.66 -26.76
CA PRO A 181 30.85 -47.74 -26.83
C PRO A 181 32.28 -47.19 -26.58
N PRO A 182 33.16 -47.94 -25.90
CA PRO A 182 34.55 -47.53 -25.69
C PRO A 182 35.26 -47.42 -27.04
N GLY A 183 35.66 -46.21 -27.42
CA GLY A 183 36.49 -45.98 -28.59
C GLY A 183 37.88 -46.57 -28.38
N ILE A 184 38.35 -47.36 -29.35
CA ILE A 184 39.72 -47.88 -29.40
C ILE A 184 40.65 -46.70 -29.75
N GLY A 185 41.30 -46.13 -28.73
CA GLY A 185 42.47 -45.25 -28.87
C GLY A 185 43.76 -46.04 -28.62
N PRO A 186 44.90 -45.64 -29.22
CA PRO A 186 46.10 -46.47 -29.24
C PRO A 186 46.73 -46.59 -27.85
N GLY A 187 47.11 -47.82 -27.48
CA GLY A 187 47.74 -48.12 -26.19
C GLY A 187 49.10 -47.45 -26.06
N LEU A 188 49.32 -46.81 -24.91
CA LEU A 188 50.64 -46.33 -24.48
C LEU A 188 51.55 -47.53 -24.17
N PRO A 189 52.80 -47.56 -24.66
CA PRO A 189 53.80 -48.50 -24.17
C PRO A 189 54.57 -47.90 -22.97
N GLY A 190 54.81 -48.74 -21.96
CA GLY A 190 55.92 -48.70 -20.99
C GLY A 190 56.16 -47.40 -20.24
#